data_AF-A0A1V5R3Z3-F1
#
_entry.id   AF-A0A1V5R3Z3-F1
#
_cell.length_a   1.000
_cell.length_b   1.000
_cell.length_c   1.000
_cell.angle_alpha   90.00
_cell.angle_beta   90.00
_cell.angle_gamma   90.00
#
_symmetry.space_group_name_H-M   'P 1'
#
loop_
_entity.id
_entity.type
_entity.pdbx_description
1 polymer ?
#
loop_
_entity_poly.entity_id
_entity_poly.type
_entity_poly.pdbx_seq_one_letter_code
_entity_poly.pdbx_strand_id
1 'polypeptide(L)' 'MLTQIALMPIFGYPAIMYGGILTLLLLIIQTVTGSRINKGKCKLPNPMKWHKTLAWIVVIMGLGHGLLGLGMILGL' A
#
# COMPACT_ATOMS: atom_id res chain seq x y z
N MET A 1 7.22 -7.76 -20.54
CA MET A 1 6.77 -6.36 -20.79
C MET A 1 6.67 -5.57 -19.49
N LEU A 2 6.26 -6.23 -18.40
CA LEU A 2 6.17 -5.62 -17.08
C LEU A 2 7.54 -5.15 -16.57
N THR A 3 8.61 -5.90 -16.87
CA THR A 3 10.00 -5.56 -16.57
C THR A 3 10.43 -4.26 -17.24
N GLN A 4 10.04 -4.03 -18.49
CA GLN A 4 10.37 -2.79 -19.20
C GLN A 4 9.70 -1.59 -18.55
N ILE A 5 8.45 -1.73 -18.11
CA ILE A 5 7.73 -0.70 -17.37
C ILE A 5 8.37 -0.48 -15.99
N ALA A 6 8.68 -1.57 -15.27
CA ALA A 6 9.29 -1.53 -13.94
C ALA A 6 10.67 -0.85 -13.92
N LEU A 7 11.44 -0.99 -14.99
CA LEU A 7 12.77 -0.37 -15.13
C LEU A 7 12.72 1.08 -15.63
N MET A 8 11.54 1.63 -15.95
CA MET A 8 11.45 3.04 -16.37
C MET A 8 11.90 3.96 -15.22
N PRO A 9 12.89 4.84 -15.45
CA PRO A 9 13.50 5.63 -14.38
C PRO A 9 12.59 6.73 -13.83
N ILE A 10 11.56 7.12 -14.57
CA ILE A 10 10.62 8.21 -14.18
C ILE A 10 9.34 7.64 -13.55
N PHE A 11 8.86 6.49 -14.01
CA PHE A 11 7.59 5.93 -13.55
C PHE A 11 7.75 4.58 -12.85
N GLY A 12 8.44 3.60 -13.46
CA GLY A 12 8.56 2.24 -12.94
C GLY A 12 9.25 2.14 -11.59
N TYR A 13 10.55 2.39 -11.56
CA TYR A 13 11.35 2.23 -10.36
C TYR A 13 10.90 3.20 -9.24
N PRO A 14 10.61 4.48 -9.53
CA PRO A 14 9.99 5.37 -8.55
C PRO A 14 8.64 4.87 -8.03
N ALA A 15 7.76 4.31 -8.87
CA ALA A 15 6.47 3.78 -8.41
C ALA A 15 6.63 2.55 -7.51
N ILE A 16 7.62 1.69 -7.76
CA ILE A 16 7.94 0.57 -6.87
C ILE A 16 8.40 1.09 -5.51
N MET A 17 9.38 2.00 -5.50
CA MET A 17 9.98 2.53 -4.28
C MET A 17 9.00 3.37 -3.47
N TYR A 18 8.43 4.42 -4.06
CA TYR A 18 7.48 5.31 -3.38
C TYR A 18 6.16 4.59 -3.07
N GLY A 19 5.75 3.65 -3.93
CA GLY A 19 4.60 2.78 -3.67
C GLY A 19 4.81 1.91 -2.43
N GLY A 20 5.99 1.33 -2.26
CA GLY A 20 6.36 0.57 -1.06
C GLY A 20 6.39 1.43 0.21
N ILE A 21 7.05 2.59 0.16
CA ILE A 21 7.12 3.53 1.30
C ILE A 21 5.71 3.99 1.71
N LEU A 22 4.89 4.41 0.74
CA LEU A 22 3.54 4.88 1.01
C LEU A 22 2.64 3.74 1.54
N THR A 23 2.75 2.53 0.98
CA THR A 23 2.02 1.35 1.49
C THR A 23 2.39 1.06 2.95
N LEU A 24 3.68 1.14 3.31
CA LEU A 24 4.15 0.96 4.68
C LEU A 24 3.57 2.03 5.62
N LEU A 25 3.59 3.30 5.22
CA LEU A 25 3.01 4.38 6.01
C LEU A 25 1.50 4.18 6.23
N LEU A 26 0.77 3.78 5.19
CA LEU A 26 -0.66 3.48 5.30
C LEU A 26 -0.91 2.27 6.20
N LEU A 27 -0.06 1.24 6.17
CA LEU A 27 -0.13 0.09 7.08
C LEU A 27 0.07 0.50 8.55
N ILE A 28 1.00 1.41 8.83
CA ILE A 28 1.21 1.93 10.18
C ILE A 28 -0.05 2.67 10.65
N ILE A 29 -0.59 3.57 9.84
CA ILE A 29 -1.83 4.30 10.14
C ILE A 29 -2.98 3.31 10.37
N GLN A 30 -3.09 2.30 9.52
CA GLN A 30 -4.11 1.26 9.58
C GLN A 30 -4.02 0.46 10.88
N THR A 31 -2.79 0.08 11.28
CA THR A 31 -2.52 -0.68 12.50
C THR A 31 -2.84 0.15 13.75
N VAL A 32 -2.39 1.41 13.80
CA VAL A 32 -2.68 2.32 14.91
C VAL A 32 -4.19 2.56 15.03
N THR A 33 -4.87 2.79 13.92
CA THR A 33 -6.32 3.03 13.89
C THR A 33 -7.08 1.77 14.35
N GLY A 34 -6.75 0.59 13.81
CA GLY A 34 -7.35 -0.67 14.24
C GLY A 34 -7.14 -0.95 15.74
N SER A 35 -5.94 -0.71 16.26
CA SER A 35 -5.65 -0.83 17.70
C SER A 35 -6.51 0.11 18.55
N ARG A 36 -6.70 1.36 18.12
CA ARG A 36 -7.57 2.32 18.80
C ARG A 36 -9.05 1.95 18.71
N ILE A 37 -9.50 1.37 17.60
CA ILE A 37 -10.87 0.86 17.42
C ILE A 37 -11.13 -0.28 18.41
N ASN A 38 -10.24 -1.27 18.46
CA ASN A 38 -10.38 -2.43 19.35
C ASN A 38 -10.39 -2.04 20.83
N LYS A 39 -9.68 -0.96 21.20
CA LYS A 39 -9.68 -0.41 22.57
C LYS A 39 -10.87 0.51 22.87
N GLY A 40 -11.78 0.76 21.91
CA GLY A 40 -12.88 1.71 22.05
C GLY A 40 -12.43 3.17 22.16
N LYS A 41 -11.20 3.50 21.76
CA LYS A 41 -10.57 4.84 21.90
C LYS A 41 -10.52 5.61 20.58
N CYS A 42 -11.14 5.11 19.52
CA CYS A 42 -11.12 5.76 18.21
C CYS A 42 -12.21 6.83 18.12
N LYS A 43 -11.81 8.09 17.91
CA LYS A 43 -12.72 9.24 17.79
C LYS A 43 -13.17 9.53 16.35
N LEU A 44 -12.77 8.71 15.39
CA LEU A 44 -13.15 8.91 13.98
C LEU A 44 -14.65 8.70 13.77
N PRO A 45 -15.30 9.45 12.87
CA PRO A 45 -16.66 9.17 12.46
C PRO A 45 -16.71 7.84 11.70
N ASN A 46 -17.54 6.90 12.16
CA ASN A 46 -17.64 5.54 11.64
C ASN A 46 -16.27 4.82 11.48
N PRO A 47 -15.58 4.50 12.58
CA PRO A 47 -14.19 4.03 12.56
C PRO A 47 -13.98 2.76 11.73
N MET A 48 -14.94 1.82 11.79
CA MET A 48 -14.81 0.55 11.09
C MET A 48 -14.93 0.70 9.57
N LYS A 49 -15.79 1.61 9.09
CA LYS A 49 -15.87 1.92 7.66
C LYS A 49 -14.55 2.52 7.17
N TRP A 50 -13.98 3.46 7.93
CA TRP A 50 -12.70 4.08 7.59
C TRP A 50 -11.55 3.06 7.55
N HIS A 51 -11.48 2.19 8.55
CA HIS A 51 -10.51 1.10 8.60
C HIS A 51 -10.65 0.15 7.40
N LYS A 52 -11.87 -0.27 7.03
CA LYS A 52 -12.11 -1.12 5.86
C LYS A 52 -11.71 -0.43 4.56
N THR A 53 -12.03 0.85 4.39
CA THR A 53 -11.62 1.60 3.19
C THR A 53 -10.10 1.69 3.06
N LEU A 54 -9.41 2.02 4.16
CA LEU A 54 -7.94 2.08 4.15
C LEU A 54 -7.31 0.71 3.88
N ALA A 55 -7.90 -0.38 4.36
CA ALA A 55 -7.44 -1.75 4.07
C ALA A 55 -7.42 -2.03 2.57
N TRP A 56 -8.52 -1.70 1.87
CA TRP A 56 -8.61 -1.90 0.43
C TRP A 56 -7.59 -1.07 -0.35
N ILE A 57 -7.37 0.19 0.05
CA ILE A 57 -6.35 1.05 -0.56
C ILE A 57 -4.96 0.41 -0.41
N VAL A 58 -4.62 -0.04 0.80
CA VAL A 58 -3.34 -0.70 1.08
C VAL A 58 -3.17 -1.97 0.24
N VAL A 59 -4.21 -2.79 0.10
CA VAL A 59 -4.15 -4.02 -0.73
C VAL A 59 -3.89 -3.67 -2.20
N ILE A 60 -4.62 -2.70 -2.75
CA ILE A 60 -4.45 -2.29 -4.15
C ILE A 60 -3.04 -1.73 -4.38
N MET A 61 -2.56 -0.87 -3.48
CA MET A 61 -1.21 -0.32 -3.56
C MET A 61 -0.13 -1.40 -3.41
N GLY A 62 -0.34 -2.34 -2.48
CA GLY A 62 0.50 -3.50 -2.24
C GLY A 62 0.68 -4.35 -3.48
N LEU A 63 -0.44 -4.70 -4.13
CA LEU A 63 -0.44 -5.45 -5.38
C LEU A 63 0.22 -4.67 -6.51
N GLY A 64 -0.07 -3.37 -6.66
CA GLY A 64 0.49 -2.54 -7.73
C GLY A 64 2.02 -2.50 -7.70
N HIS A 65 2.61 -2.06 -6.58
CA HIS A 65 4.07 -1.95 -6.48
C HIS A 65 4.75 -3.32 -6.37
N GLY A 66 4.11 -4.29 -5.70
CA GLY A 66 4.62 -5.64 -5.54
C GLY A 66 4.70 -6.40 -6.85
N LEU A 67 3.67 -6.32 -7.70
CA LEU A 67 3.69 -6.94 -9.03
C LEU A 67 4.74 -6.31 -9.94
N LEU A 68 4.93 -4.99 -9.88
CA LEU A 68 6.00 -4.31 -10.62
C LEU A 68 7.39 -4.78 -10.15
N GLY A 69 7.61 -4.88 -8.83
CA GLY A 69 8.86 -5.38 -8.26
C GLY A 69 9.13 -6.84 -8.60
N LEU A 70 8.11 -7.70 -8.52
CA LEU A 70 8.21 -9.10 -8.96
C LEU A 70 8.49 -9.22 -10.45
N GLY A 71 7.86 -8.36 -11.27
CA GLY A 71 8.12 -8.29 -12.71
C GLY A 71 9.60 -8.06 -13.00
N MET A 72 10.23 -7.13 -12.28
CA MET A 72 11.66 -6.85 -12.41
C MET A 72 12.56 -8.05 -12.07
N ILE A 73 12.22 -8.83 -11.04
CA ILE A 73 13.03 -9.97 -10.57
C ILE A 73 12.82 -11.21 -11.46
N LEU A 74 11.58 -11.47 -11.87
CA LEU A 74 11.18 -12.67 -12.60
C LEU A 74 11.32 -12.52 -14.12
N GLY A 75 11.62 -11.32 -14.63
CA GLY A 75 11.78 -11.05 -16.06
C GLY A 75 10.48 -11.08 -16.87
N LEU A 76 9.34 -10.70 -16.25
CA LEU A 76 7.99 -10.75 -16.84
C LEU A 76 7.67 -9.54 -17.76
#